data_AF-A0A2J4P7I8-F1
#
_entry.id   AF-A0A2J4P7I8-F1
#
_cell.length_a   1.000
_cell.length_b   1.000
_cell.length_c   1.000
_cell.angle_alpha   90.00
_cell.angle_beta   90.00
_cell.angle_gamma   90.00
#
_symmetry.space_group_name_H-M   'P 1'
#
loop_
_entity.id
_entity.type
_entity.pdbx_description
1 polymer ?
#
loop_
_entity_poly.entity_id
_entity_poly.type
_entity_poly.pdbx_seq_one_letter_code
_entity_poly.pdbx_strand_id
1 'polypeptide(L)'
;MKKLNLIAQAMLLTGALSASTFAVANPGGYQDPILTMQGTPDVIKKGLDVDGYSSAVSAWNWGYPIVRMEQVAREYTNVPSPKPATSYRAPLNQIGWATELATPAAKDMPTANNDTLYMSSVIQLNEPYVLT
;
A
#
# COMPACT_ATOMS: atom_id res chain seq x y z
N MET A 1 40.50 -17.28 -75.45
CA MET A 1 39.97 -17.96 -74.25
C MET A 1 40.59 -17.50 -72.91
N LYS A 2 41.74 -16.81 -72.85
CA LYS A 2 42.33 -16.36 -71.56
C LYS A 2 41.76 -15.04 -70.97
N LYS A 3 41.17 -14.14 -71.78
CA LYS A 3 40.70 -12.83 -71.29
C LYS A 3 39.33 -12.85 -70.59
N LEU A 4 38.43 -13.80 -70.93
CA LEU A 4 37.13 -13.94 -70.25
C LEU A 4 37.28 -14.44 -68.80
N ASN A 5 38.28 -15.28 -68.53
CA ASN A 5 38.56 -15.80 -67.17
C ASN A 5 39.12 -14.73 -66.22
N LEU A 6 39.81 -13.71 -66.75
CA LEU A 6 40.42 -12.68 -65.91
C LEU A 6 39.37 -11.70 -65.34
N ILE A 7 38.33 -11.39 -66.12
CA ILE A 7 37.24 -10.50 -65.69
C ILE A 7 36.32 -11.21 -64.69
N ALA A 8 36.04 -12.51 -64.91
CA ALA A 8 35.28 -13.32 -63.96
C ALA A 8 36.01 -13.49 -62.62
N GLN A 9 37.35 -13.64 -62.64
CA GLN A 9 38.17 -13.71 -61.42
C GLN A 9 38.26 -12.35 -60.69
N ALA A 10 38.29 -11.23 -61.41
CA ALA A 10 38.33 -9.90 -60.81
C ALA A 10 37.02 -9.51 -60.10
N MET A 11 35.86 -9.92 -60.64
CA MET A 11 34.56 -9.67 -59.99
C MET A 11 34.32 -10.56 -58.75
N LEU A 12 34.88 -11.78 -58.73
CA LEU A 12 34.85 -12.66 -57.54
C LEU A 12 35.73 -12.13 -56.40
N LEU A 13 36.85 -11.46 -56.71
CA LEU A 13 37.69 -10.83 -55.68
C LEU A 13 37.10 -9.53 -55.11
N THR A 14 36.40 -8.71 -55.91
CA THR A 14 35.75 -7.49 -55.39
C THR A 14 34.46 -7.77 -54.62
N GLY A 15 33.73 -8.84 -54.97
CA GLY A 15 32.57 -9.31 -54.19
C GLY A 15 32.93 -9.92 -52.84
N ALA A 16 34.14 -10.46 -52.69
CA ALA A 16 34.61 -11.03 -51.43
C ALA A 16 35.15 -9.98 -50.43
N LEU A 17 35.48 -8.77 -50.91
CA LEU A 17 36.04 -7.68 -50.08
C LEU A 17 34.98 -6.70 -49.54
N SER A 18 33.71 -6.87 -49.91
CA SER A 18 32.60 -6.00 -49.48
C SER A 18 31.58 -6.71 -48.58
N ALA A 19 31.92 -7.90 -48.07
CA ALA A 19 31.29 -8.39 -46.85
C ALA A 19 31.77 -7.49 -45.71
N SER A 20 31.01 -6.44 -45.43
CA SER A 20 31.08 -5.69 -44.18
C SER A 20 30.96 -6.71 -43.05
N THR A 21 32.09 -7.19 -42.55
CA THR A 21 32.15 -7.78 -41.22
C THR A 21 31.81 -6.64 -40.29
N PHE A 22 30.52 -6.49 -39.99
CA PHE A 22 30.14 -6.01 -38.69
C PHE A 22 30.72 -7.05 -37.73
N ALA A 23 31.96 -6.81 -37.31
CA ALA A 23 32.42 -7.34 -36.06
C ALA A 23 31.48 -6.73 -35.03
N VAL A 24 30.38 -7.43 -34.76
CA VAL A 24 29.72 -7.30 -33.47
C VAL A 24 30.85 -7.63 -32.53
N ALA A 25 31.42 -6.61 -31.89
CA ALA A 25 32.36 -6.82 -30.81
C ALA A 25 31.67 -7.85 -29.93
N ASN A 26 32.20 -9.08 -29.86
CA ASN A 26 31.81 -10.02 -28.83
C ASN A 26 32.06 -9.22 -27.56
N PRO A 27 31.03 -8.77 -26.84
CA PRO A 27 31.26 -8.04 -25.62
C PRO A 27 31.76 -9.13 -24.69
N GLY A 28 33.07 -9.37 -24.69
CA GLY A 28 33.70 -10.41 -23.89
C GLY A 28 33.13 -10.24 -22.50
N GLY A 29 32.31 -11.22 -22.10
CA GLY A 29 31.20 -11.03 -21.19
C GLY A 29 31.65 -10.30 -19.93
N TYR A 30 31.45 -8.98 -19.90
CA TYR A 30 31.56 -8.25 -18.66
C TYR A 30 30.36 -8.70 -17.83
N GLN A 31 30.58 -9.74 -17.05
CA GLN A 31 29.64 -10.22 -16.05
C GLN A 31 29.60 -9.12 -15.01
N ASP A 32 28.58 -8.26 -15.09
CA ASP A 32 28.39 -7.20 -14.10
C ASP A 32 28.28 -7.87 -12.74
N PRO A 33 29.23 -7.64 -11.80
CA PRO A 33 29.19 -8.26 -10.49
C PRO A 33 27.89 -7.96 -9.75
N ILE A 34 27.22 -6.84 -10.04
CA ILE A 34 25.92 -6.49 -9.44
C ILE A 34 24.81 -7.43 -9.93
N LEU A 35 24.86 -7.87 -11.19
CA LEU A 35 23.84 -8.73 -11.79
C LEU A 35 24.16 -10.23 -11.66
N THR A 36 25.40 -10.57 -11.31
CA THR A 36 25.91 -11.96 -11.38
C THR A 36 26.42 -12.51 -10.06
N MET A 37 26.76 -11.64 -9.09
CA MET A 37 27.14 -12.09 -7.76
C MET A 37 25.89 -12.40 -6.95
N GLN A 38 25.75 -13.65 -6.49
CA GLN A 38 24.72 -14.01 -5.53
C GLN A 38 24.99 -13.28 -4.20
N GLY A 39 23.94 -12.76 -3.58
CA GLY A 39 24.05 -12.17 -2.25
C GLY A 39 24.57 -13.20 -1.25
N THR A 40 25.52 -12.81 -0.40
CA THR A 40 25.97 -13.69 0.68
C THR A 40 24.80 -13.96 1.64
N PRO A 41 24.84 -15.06 2.42
CA PRO A 41 23.80 -15.36 3.41
C PRO A 41 23.52 -14.17 4.37
N ASP A 42 24.56 -13.43 4.74
CA ASP A 42 24.43 -12.24 5.59
C ASP A 42 23.67 -11.10 4.91
N VAL A 43 23.91 -10.87 3.60
CA VAL A 43 23.20 -9.86 2.82
C VAL A 43 21.73 -10.24 2.66
N ILE A 44 21.44 -11.52 2.40
CA ILE A 44 20.06 -12.02 2.30
C ILE A 44 19.34 -11.85 3.64
N LYS A 45 19.97 -12.27 4.75
CA LYS A 45 19.41 -12.11 6.09
C LYS A 45 19.11 -10.63 6.39
N LYS A 46 20.05 -9.73 6.09
CA LYS A 46 19.84 -8.29 6.28
C LYS A 46 18.71 -7.75 5.41
N GLY A 47 18.59 -8.21 4.16
CA GLY A 47 17.50 -7.86 3.27
C GLY A 47 16.13 -8.27 3.82
N LEU A 48 16.02 -9.50 4.32
CA LEU A 48 14.80 -10.00 4.95
C LEU A 48 14.45 -9.24 6.23
N ASP A 49 15.46 -8.90 7.06
CA ASP A 49 15.25 -8.11 8.28
C ASP A 49 14.67 -6.71 7.94
N VAL A 50 15.19 -6.06 6.88
CA VAL A 50 14.70 -4.75 6.41
C VAL A 50 13.31 -4.85 5.78
N ASP A 51 13.08 -5.86 4.95
CA ASP A 51 11.79 -6.09 4.29
C ASP A 51 10.68 -6.36 5.31
N GLY A 52 10.96 -7.20 6.31
CA GLY A 52 10.05 -7.47 7.42
C GLY A 52 9.72 -6.20 8.22
N TYR A 53 10.72 -5.36 8.50
CA TYR A 53 10.50 -4.09 9.19
C TYR A 53 9.62 -3.13 8.36
N SER A 54 9.93 -2.95 7.08
CA SER A 54 9.16 -2.09 6.17
C SER A 54 7.70 -2.56 6.02
N SER A 55 7.52 -3.87 5.89
CA SER A 55 6.21 -4.51 5.84
C SER A 55 5.42 -4.29 7.13
N ALA A 56 6.06 -4.39 8.30
CA ALA A 56 5.41 -4.15 9.59
C ALA A 56 4.96 -2.68 9.75
N VAL A 57 5.78 -1.71 9.34
CA VAL A 57 5.42 -0.29 9.36
C VAL A 57 4.23 -0.02 8.42
N SER A 58 4.26 -0.61 7.23
CA SER A 58 3.17 -0.48 6.25
C SER A 58 1.87 -1.09 6.77
N ALA A 59 1.94 -2.27 7.37
CA ALA A 59 0.80 -2.94 7.99
C ALA A 59 0.24 -2.13 9.18
N TRP A 60 1.10 -1.53 10.01
CA TRP A 60 0.67 -0.65 11.09
C TRP A 60 -0.08 0.57 10.57
N ASN A 61 0.47 1.27 9.58
CA ASN A 61 -0.16 2.46 8.99
C ASN A 61 -1.52 2.13 8.36
N TRP A 62 -1.59 0.99 7.65
CA TRP A 62 -2.84 0.52 7.06
C TRP A 62 -3.88 0.11 8.11
N GLY A 63 -3.46 -0.60 9.16
CA GLY A 63 -4.34 -1.13 10.20
C GLY A 63 -4.74 -0.11 11.27
N TYR A 64 -4.01 1.00 11.38
CA TYR A 64 -4.22 2.05 12.39
C TYR A 64 -5.69 2.50 12.52
N PRO A 65 -6.41 2.90 11.45
CA PRO A 65 -7.80 3.33 11.57
C PRO A 65 -8.71 2.20 12.08
N ILE A 66 -8.48 0.95 11.66
CA ILE A 66 -9.32 -0.18 12.08
C ILE A 66 -9.16 -0.44 13.58
N VAL A 67 -7.92 -0.50 14.06
CA VAL A 67 -7.62 -0.71 15.49
C VAL A 67 -8.13 0.44 16.34
N ARG A 68 -7.97 1.70 15.89
CA ARG A 68 -8.48 2.86 16.63
C ARG A 68 -10.00 2.92 16.62
N MET A 69 -10.66 2.60 15.52
CA MET A 69 -12.13 2.57 15.46
C MET A 69 -12.72 1.50 16.37
N GLU A 70 -12.07 0.34 16.50
CA GLU A 70 -12.46 -0.72 17.43
C GLU A 70 -12.37 -0.24 18.90
N GLN A 71 -11.26 0.39 19.27
CA GLN A 71 -11.07 0.95 20.61
C GLN A 71 -12.10 2.04 20.92
N VAL A 72 -12.33 2.95 19.95
CA VAL A 72 -13.35 3.99 20.07
C VAL A 72 -14.73 3.36 20.20
N ALA A 73 -15.07 2.32 19.43
CA ALA A 73 -16.37 1.65 19.54
C ALA A 73 -16.60 1.05 20.94
N ARG A 74 -15.58 0.41 21.54
CA ARG A 74 -15.66 -0.12 22.92
C ARG A 74 -15.88 0.98 23.94
N GLU A 75 -15.13 2.08 23.83
CA GLU A 75 -15.31 3.23 24.71
C GLU A 75 -16.70 3.79 24.51
N TYR A 76 -17.06 4.16 23.29
CA TYR A 76 -18.30 4.82 22.91
C TYR A 76 -19.55 4.07 23.38
N THR A 77 -19.54 2.74 23.33
CA THR A 77 -20.66 1.88 23.78
C THR A 77 -20.67 1.59 25.28
N ASN A 78 -19.60 1.92 26.00
CA ASN A 78 -19.59 1.93 27.46
C ASN A 78 -20.20 3.24 27.98
N VAL A 79 -21.52 3.25 28.19
CA VAL A 79 -22.29 4.44 28.53
C VAL A 79 -22.38 4.64 30.05
N PRO A 80 -22.09 5.84 30.58
CA PRO A 80 -22.23 6.12 32.00
C PRO A 80 -23.70 6.08 32.46
N SER A 81 -23.91 5.72 33.72
CA SER A 81 -25.21 5.78 34.40
C SER A 81 -25.12 6.67 35.65
N PRO A 82 -25.86 7.79 35.73
CA PRO A 82 -26.82 8.28 34.74
C PRO A 82 -26.15 8.82 33.46
N LYS A 83 -26.81 8.65 32.30
CA LYS A 83 -26.37 9.21 31.02
C LYS A 83 -26.66 10.72 30.98
N PRO A 84 -25.67 11.58 30.68
CA PRO A 84 -25.91 13.02 30.52
C PRO A 84 -26.92 13.33 29.41
N ALA A 85 -27.73 14.38 29.59
CA ALA A 85 -28.72 14.83 28.59
C ALA A 85 -28.08 15.31 27.28
N THR A 86 -26.83 15.77 27.34
CA THR A 86 -26.03 16.20 26.17
C THR A 86 -25.34 15.04 25.45
N SER A 87 -25.36 13.82 26.02
CA SER A 87 -24.75 12.64 25.42
C SER A 87 -25.71 11.93 24.48
N TYR A 88 -25.23 11.61 23.28
CA TYR A 88 -25.93 10.82 22.28
C TYR A 88 -25.35 9.41 22.12
N ARG A 89 -24.50 8.97 23.07
CA ARG A 89 -23.97 7.61 23.17
C ARG A 89 -25.05 6.62 23.63
N ALA A 90 -24.90 5.37 23.22
CA ALA A 90 -25.76 4.26 23.61
C ALA A 90 -24.97 2.95 23.69
N PRO A 91 -25.45 1.95 24.44
CA PRO A 91 -24.92 0.59 24.38
C PRO A 91 -24.91 0.05 22.95
N LEU A 92 -24.09 -0.98 22.70
CA LEU A 92 -24.02 -1.65 21.40
C LEU A 92 -25.42 -2.06 20.90
N ASN A 93 -25.69 -1.82 19.61
CA ASN A 93 -26.97 -2.12 18.96
C ASN A 93 -28.18 -1.32 19.50
N GLN A 94 -27.95 -0.19 20.16
CA GLN A 94 -28.99 0.75 20.59
C GLN A 94 -28.73 2.15 20.03
N ILE A 95 -29.80 2.89 19.79
CA ILE A 95 -29.71 4.29 19.35
C ILE A 95 -29.71 5.19 20.58
N GLY A 96 -28.70 6.04 20.68
CA GLY A 96 -28.63 7.12 21.67
C GLY A 96 -29.01 8.44 21.03
N TRP A 97 -29.63 9.31 21.81
CA TRP A 97 -29.94 10.68 21.40
C TRP A 97 -29.65 11.65 22.54
N ALA A 98 -29.15 12.81 22.17
CA ALA A 98 -29.04 13.96 23.06
C ALA A 98 -30.39 14.67 23.13
N THR A 99 -30.81 15.07 24.33
CA THR A 99 -32.03 15.85 24.55
C THR A 99 -31.74 17.32 24.86
N GLU A 100 -30.45 17.66 25.01
CA GLU A 100 -29.97 19.02 25.24
C GLU A 100 -28.74 19.32 24.37
N LEU A 101 -28.59 20.58 23.97
CA LEU A 101 -27.42 21.05 23.23
C LEU A 101 -26.16 21.01 24.10
N ALA A 102 -25.01 20.73 23.48
CA ALA A 102 -23.75 20.71 24.18
C ALA A 102 -23.42 22.08 24.79
N THR A 103 -22.89 22.07 26.01
CA THR A 103 -22.36 23.25 26.71
C THR A 103 -20.87 23.07 26.95
N PRO A 104 -20.12 24.11 27.38
CA PRO A 104 -18.70 23.94 27.75
C PRO A 104 -18.43 22.88 28.82
N ALA A 105 -19.45 22.50 29.60
CA ALA A 105 -19.37 21.44 30.60
C ALA A 105 -19.49 20.03 30.01
N ALA A 106 -20.00 19.86 28.77
CA ALA A 106 -20.07 18.56 28.11
C ALA A 106 -18.66 18.08 27.75
N LYS A 107 -18.22 16.97 28.35
CA LYS A 107 -16.90 16.36 28.12
C LYS A 107 -16.96 15.03 27.38
N ASP A 108 -18.15 14.66 26.91
CA ASP A 108 -18.40 13.37 26.27
C ASP A 108 -17.81 13.31 24.85
N MET A 109 -17.64 14.47 24.19
CA MET A 109 -17.02 14.59 22.88
C MET A 109 -15.96 15.71 22.89
N PRO A 110 -14.79 15.51 22.27
CA PRO A 110 -13.71 16.51 22.27
C PRO A 110 -14.13 17.89 21.70
N THR A 111 -14.97 17.89 20.67
CA THR A 111 -15.45 19.09 19.96
C THR A 111 -16.94 18.96 19.66
N ALA A 112 -17.76 18.96 20.71
CA ALA A 112 -19.21 18.87 20.54
C ALA A 112 -19.76 20.12 19.85
N ASN A 113 -20.56 19.92 18.80
CA ASN A 113 -21.33 20.99 18.17
C ASN A 113 -22.51 21.38 19.07
N ASN A 114 -22.71 22.68 19.32
CA ASN A 114 -23.76 23.23 20.17
C ASN A 114 -24.96 23.78 19.39
N ASP A 115 -25.00 23.62 18.07
CA ASP A 115 -26.10 24.10 17.22
C ASP A 115 -27.12 23.00 16.86
N THR A 116 -26.75 21.73 17.03
CA THR A 116 -27.60 20.58 16.63
C THR A 116 -27.62 19.48 17.68
N LEU A 117 -28.78 18.85 17.85
CA LEU A 117 -28.89 17.57 18.56
C LEU A 117 -28.46 16.44 17.64
N TYR A 118 -27.77 15.45 18.21
CA TYR A 118 -27.30 14.27 17.49
C TYR A 118 -28.00 13.00 17.98
N MET A 119 -28.12 12.06 17.06
CA MET A 119 -28.41 10.65 17.33
C MET A 119 -27.23 9.83 16.85
N SER A 120 -26.86 8.77 17.58
CA SER A 120 -25.83 7.85 17.12
C SER A 120 -26.08 6.42 17.59
N SER A 121 -25.50 5.47 16.86
CA SER A 121 -25.43 4.08 17.26
C SER A 121 -24.15 3.46 16.73
N VAL A 122 -23.57 2.54 17.50
CA VAL A 122 -22.62 1.56 17.00
C VAL A 122 -23.39 0.26 16.86
N ILE A 123 -23.43 -0.28 15.66
CA ILE A 123 -24.23 -1.46 15.33
C ILE A 123 -23.32 -2.57 14.84
N GLN A 124 -23.45 -3.74 15.44
CA GLN A 124 -22.87 -4.99 14.98
C GLN A 124 -23.92 -5.75 14.16
N LEU A 125 -23.61 -5.99 12.90
CA LEU A 125 -24.54 -6.59 11.94
C LEU A 125 -24.07 -7.99 11.51
N ASN A 126 -24.99 -8.94 11.53
CA ASN A 126 -24.91 -10.22 10.84
C ASN A 126 -26.03 -10.39 9.79
N GLU A 127 -26.97 -9.46 9.74
CA GLU A 127 -28.11 -9.39 8.82
C GLU A 127 -28.45 -7.91 8.50
N PRO A 128 -29.31 -7.63 7.50
CA PRO A 128 -29.71 -6.27 7.18
C PRO A 128 -30.41 -5.56 8.34
N TYR A 129 -30.09 -4.27 8.53
CA TYR A 129 -30.70 -3.42 9.56
C TYR A 129 -31.53 -2.29 8.94
N VAL A 130 -32.75 -2.10 9.45
CA VAL A 130 -33.63 -1.01 9.04
C VAL A 130 -33.63 0.04 10.15
N LEU A 131 -33.24 1.25 9.80
CA LEU A 131 -33.37 2.45 10.64
C LEU A 131 -34.61 3.22 10.20
N THR A 132 -35.58 3.39 11.09
CA THR A 132 -36.86 4.10 10.84
C THR A 132 -36.96 5.36 11.68
#